data_AF-A0AAD6Z3R2-F1
#
_entry.id   AF-A0AAD6Z3R2-F1
#
_cell.length_a   1.000
_cell.length_b   1.000
_cell.length_c   1.000
_cell.angle_alpha   90.00
_cell.angle_beta   90.00
_cell.angle_gamma   90.00
#
_symmetry.space_group_name_H-M   'P 1'
#
loop_
_entity.id
_entity.type
_entity.pdbx_description
1 polymer ?
#
loop_
_entity_poly.entity_id
_entity_poly.type
_entity_poly.pdbx_seq_one_letter_code
_entity_poly.pdbx_strand_id
1 'polypeptide(L)'
;MSEQPLAIIDNFRDAYRVLERNVNRTLCTQRGAVTQINFQVNEALNFVASLDLHRASFPTTEFATIQQSISTMLALLEQTRHLSSNPPTGARLIVTTQVSTGGRPRIEIDPAFLSHALTLRRPTHLRVIFGGASARTIRRCALEYGLVEPGQPVYTDTPQPDGSVSRTYTSTSAPVSTITDDELDFMLTEILRIFPNFGRSMISGRLKAAGHRVPRDRIAACYLR
;
A
#
# COMPACT_ATOMS: atom_id res chain seq x y z
N MET A 1 -17.62 -36.81 30.25
CA MET A 1 -17.45 -35.94 29.06
C MET A 1 -17.62 -34.49 29.49
N SER A 2 -16.57 -33.87 30.01
CA SER A 2 -16.57 -32.51 30.56
C SER A 2 -15.32 -31.74 30.07
N GLU A 3 -15.11 -31.73 28.76
CA GLU A 3 -14.00 -31.01 28.08
C GLU A 3 -14.37 -29.59 27.61
N GLN A 4 -15.61 -29.15 27.85
CA GLN A 4 -16.10 -27.86 27.37
C GLN A 4 -15.46 -26.58 27.98
N PRO A 5 -14.95 -26.53 29.23
CA PRO A 5 -14.51 -25.25 29.81
C PRO A 5 -13.19 -24.72 29.23
N LEU A 6 -12.26 -25.60 28.82
CA LEU A 6 -10.97 -25.17 28.27
C LEU A 6 -11.12 -24.51 26.90
N ALA A 7 -11.96 -25.08 26.02
CA ALA A 7 -12.21 -24.53 24.70
C ALA A 7 -12.82 -23.12 24.74
N ILE A 8 -13.66 -22.83 25.75
CA ILE A 8 -14.25 -21.50 25.94
C ILE A 8 -13.16 -20.46 26.29
N ILE A 9 -12.26 -20.79 27.21
CA ILE A 9 -11.18 -19.88 27.64
C ILE A 9 -10.26 -19.55 26.46
N ASP A 10 -9.87 -20.56 25.66
CA ASP A 10 -8.98 -20.34 24.52
C ASP A 10 -9.64 -19.46 23.44
N ASN A 11 -10.95 -19.63 23.20
CA ASN A 11 -11.71 -18.74 22.32
C ASN A 11 -11.69 -17.28 22.80
N PHE A 12 -11.84 -17.04 24.11
CA PHE A 12 -11.77 -15.68 24.68
C PHE A 12 -10.36 -15.08 24.55
N ARG A 13 -9.31 -15.89 24.73
CA ARG A 13 -7.92 -15.44 24.54
C ARG A 13 -7.65 -15.03 23.10
N ASP A 14 -8.13 -15.82 22.14
CA ASP A 14 -7.98 -15.49 20.73
C ASP A 14 -8.80 -14.26 20.33
N ALA A 15 -10.04 -14.15 20.82
CA ALA A 15 -10.87 -12.96 20.62
C ALA A 15 -10.22 -11.71 21.25
N TYR A 16 -9.61 -11.81 22.44
CA TYR A 16 -8.86 -10.73 23.06
C TYR A 16 -7.67 -10.28 22.19
N ARG A 17 -6.89 -11.21 21.63
CA ARG A 17 -5.76 -10.88 20.73
C ARG A 17 -6.22 -10.15 19.46
N VAL A 18 -7.39 -10.53 18.93
CA VAL A 18 -7.99 -9.86 17.77
C VAL A 18 -8.43 -8.45 18.15
N LEU A 19 -9.12 -8.29 19.28
CA LEU A 19 -9.54 -6.98 19.80
C LEU A 19 -8.33 -6.06 20.03
N GLU A 20 -7.29 -6.54 20.72
CA GLU A 20 -6.06 -5.79 20.98
C GLU A 20 -5.39 -5.32 19.68
N ARG A 21 -5.27 -6.19 18.68
CA ARG A 21 -4.71 -5.84 17.37
C ARG A 21 -5.53 -4.75 16.67
N ASN A 22 -6.86 -4.87 16.72
CA ASN A 22 -7.77 -3.92 16.08
C ASN A 22 -7.71 -2.55 16.77
N VAL A 23 -7.75 -2.52 18.10
CA VAL A 23 -7.60 -1.29 18.89
C VAL A 23 -6.26 -0.61 18.59
N ASN A 24 -5.14 -1.35 18.64
CA ASN A 24 -3.83 -0.79 18.33
C ASN A 24 -3.76 -0.20 16.91
N ARG A 25 -4.33 -0.90 15.92
CA ARG A 25 -4.43 -0.38 14.55
C ARG A 25 -5.24 0.92 14.50
N THR A 26 -6.38 0.99 15.18
CA THR A 26 -7.23 2.19 15.25
C THR A 26 -6.49 3.35 15.92
N LEU A 27 -5.82 3.13 17.05
CA LEU A 27 -5.03 4.15 17.75
C LEU A 27 -3.90 4.72 16.87
N CYS A 28 -3.25 3.88 16.06
CA CYS A 28 -2.16 4.31 15.17
C CYS A 28 -2.64 5.00 13.89
N THR A 29 -3.76 4.54 13.30
CA THR A 29 -4.11 4.90 11.92
C THR A 29 -5.37 5.76 11.77
N GLN A 30 -6.20 5.83 12.81
CA GLN A 30 -7.56 6.37 12.71
C GLN A 30 -7.83 7.54 13.68
N ARG A 31 -6.79 8.30 14.04
CA ARG A 31 -6.96 9.60 14.73
C ARG A 31 -7.82 10.49 13.84
N GLY A 32 -9.04 10.85 14.28
CA GLY A 32 -9.99 11.56 13.40
C GLY A 32 -11.31 10.84 13.18
N ALA A 33 -11.26 9.50 13.15
CA ALA A 33 -12.32 8.69 12.57
C ALA A 33 -13.31 8.22 13.64
N VAL A 34 -14.17 9.15 14.09
CA VAL A 34 -15.11 8.95 15.22
C VAL A 34 -15.95 7.68 15.07
N THR A 35 -16.44 7.39 13.86
CA THR A 35 -17.25 6.20 13.60
C THR A 35 -16.49 4.90 13.87
N GLN A 36 -15.24 4.81 13.41
CA GLN A 36 -14.41 3.63 13.61
C GLN A 36 -13.95 3.49 15.07
N ILE A 37 -13.66 4.61 15.75
CA ILE A 37 -13.35 4.61 17.19
C ILE A 37 -14.55 4.08 17.98
N ASN A 38 -15.75 4.60 17.70
CA ASN A 38 -16.99 4.15 18.37
C ASN A 38 -17.28 2.67 18.12
N PHE A 39 -17.00 2.16 16.91
CA PHE A 39 -17.13 0.74 16.62
C PHE A 39 -16.21 -0.11 17.51
N GLN A 40 -14.94 0.28 17.65
CA GLN A 40 -13.99 -0.43 18.51
C GLN A 40 -14.34 -0.33 20.01
N VAL A 41 -14.87 0.82 20.46
CA VAL A 41 -15.39 0.98 21.82
C VAL A 41 -16.54 0.00 22.07
N ASN A 42 -17.49 -0.11 21.14
CA ASN A 42 -18.61 -1.04 21.27
C ASN A 42 -18.16 -2.51 21.27
N GLU A 43 -17.20 -2.90 20.42
CA GLU A 43 -16.63 -4.25 20.44
C GLU A 43 -15.95 -4.57 21.78
N ALA A 44 -15.17 -3.64 22.31
CA ALA A 44 -14.52 -3.81 23.62
C ALA A 44 -15.55 -3.95 24.76
N LEU A 45 -16.62 -3.15 24.76
CA LEU A 45 -17.70 -3.25 25.73
C LEU A 45 -18.45 -4.59 25.63
N ASN A 46 -18.77 -5.03 24.41
CA ASN A 46 -19.42 -6.32 24.17
C ASN A 46 -18.54 -7.49 24.63
N PHE A 47 -17.22 -7.38 24.41
CA PHE A 47 -16.27 -8.37 24.89
C PHE A 47 -16.24 -8.44 26.42
N VAL A 48 -16.21 -7.30 27.13
CA VAL A 48 -16.29 -7.26 28.60
C VAL A 48 -17.58 -7.88 29.10
N ALA A 49 -18.73 -7.52 28.51
CA ALA A 49 -20.02 -8.07 28.91
C ALA A 49 -20.05 -9.61 28.73
N SER A 50 -19.48 -10.11 27.63
CA SER A 50 -19.35 -11.55 27.37
C SER A 50 -18.40 -12.22 28.37
N LEU A 51 -17.28 -11.57 28.70
CA LEU A 51 -16.30 -12.08 29.66
C LEU A 51 -16.90 -12.20 31.07
N ASP A 52 -17.69 -11.21 31.48
CA ASP A 52 -18.37 -11.18 32.79
C ASP A 52 -19.35 -12.35 32.95
N LEU A 53 -20.07 -12.74 31.89
CA LEU A 53 -20.96 -13.92 31.90
C LEU A 53 -20.20 -15.22 32.18
N HIS A 54 -18.94 -15.30 31.77
CA HIS A 54 -18.10 -16.48 31.93
C HIS A 54 -17.08 -16.37 33.07
N ARG A 55 -17.22 -15.38 33.97
CA ARG A 55 -16.26 -15.08 35.04
C ARG A 55 -15.85 -16.30 35.88
N ALA A 56 -16.78 -17.21 36.17
CA ALA A 56 -16.50 -18.42 36.96
C ALA A 56 -15.55 -19.41 36.27
N SER A 57 -15.37 -19.31 34.96
CA SER A 57 -14.48 -20.19 34.18
C SER A 57 -13.04 -19.70 34.16
N PHE A 58 -12.76 -18.46 34.60
CA PHE A 58 -11.42 -17.87 34.53
C PHE A 58 -10.70 -17.92 35.88
N PRO A 59 -9.36 -18.07 35.88
CA PRO A 59 -8.53 -17.74 37.03
C PRO A 59 -8.73 -16.26 37.41
N THR A 60 -8.89 -15.97 38.71
CA THR A 60 -9.16 -14.60 39.20
C THR A 60 -8.10 -13.60 38.78
N THR A 61 -6.84 -14.02 38.73
CA THR A 61 -5.70 -13.18 38.31
C THR A 61 -5.77 -12.84 36.82
N GLU A 62 -5.99 -13.83 35.97
CA GLU A 62 -6.11 -13.65 34.51
C GLU A 62 -7.30 -12.75 34.16
N PHE A 63 -8.45 -12.98 34.78
CA PHE A 63 -9.64 -12.15 34.60
C PHE A 63 -9.39 -10.69 34.97
N ALA A 64 -8.74 -10.43 36.11
CA ALA A 64 -8.40 -9.08 36.56
C ALA A 64 -7.43 -8.38 35.58
N THR A 65 -6.43 -9.11 35.05
CA THR A 65 -5.52 -8.58 34.03
C THR A 65 -6.24 -8.20 32.74
N ILE A 66 -7.14 -9.07 32.25
CA ILE A 66 -7.91 -8.79 31.03
C ILE A 66 -8.81 -7.56 31.22
N GLN A 67 -9.53 -7.47 32.35
CA GLN A 67 -10.38 -6.31 32.66
C GLN A 67 -9.56 -5.01 32.71
N GLN A 68 -8.41 -5.02 33.39
CA GLN A 68 -7.53 -3.84 33.47
C GLN A 68 -7.02 -3.41 32.10
N SER A 69 -6.63 -4.39 31.27
CA SER A 69 -6.15 -4.12 29.91
C SER A 69 -7.23 -3.49 29.04
N ILE A 70 -8.45 -4.03 29.06
CA ILE A 70 -9.56 -3.47 28.29
C ILE A 70 -9.96 -2.08 28.79
N SER A 71 -9.96 -1.86 30.11
CA SER A 71 -10.18 -0.53 30.68
C SER A 71 -9.15 0.49 30.15
N THR A 72 -7.89 0.07 30.05
CA THR A 72 -6.81 0.88 29.47
C THR A 72 -7.07 1.15 27.97
N MET A 73 -7.47 0.14 27.20
CA MET A 73 -7.83 0.30 25.78
C MET A 73 -8.97 1.31 25.59
N LEU A 74 -10.02 1.21 26.39
CA LEU A 74 -11.16 2.13 26.35
C LEU A 74 -10.74 3.57 26.69
N ALA A 75 -9.92 3.76 27.72
CA ALA A 75 -9.38 5.08 28.07
C ALA A 75 -8.54 5.69 26.95
N LEU A 76 -7.70 4.89 26.28
CA LEU A 76 -6.90 5.33 25.13
C LEU A 76 -7.75 5.68 23.90
N LEU A 77 -8.80 4.89 23.63
CA LEU A 77 -9.75 5.19 22.55
C LEU A 77 -10.50 6.50 22.81
N GLU A 78 -10.92 6.72 24.05
CA GLU A 78 -11.60 7.96 24.46
C GLU A 78 -10.69 9.18 24.38
N GLN A 79 -9.44 9.07 24.85
CA GLN A 79 -8.45 10.13 24.69
C GLN A 79 -8.20 10.45 23.20
N THR A 80 -8.13 9.41 22.36
CA THR A 80 -7.95 9.57 20.90
C THR A 80 -9.15 10.24 20.25
N ARG A 81 -10.37 9.95 20.74
CA ARG A 81 -11.61 10.63 20.34
C ARG A 81 -11.50 12.14 20.61
N HIS A 82 -11.00 12.53 21.78
CA HIS A 82 -10.83 13.96 22.11
C HIS A 82 -9.70 14.64 21.31
N LEU A 83 -8.57 13.97 21.09
CA LEU A 83 -7.48 14.51 20.27
C LEU A 83 -7.91 14.78 18.83
N SER A 84 -8.87 14.00 18.31
CA SER A 84 -9.50 14.23 17.01
C SER A 84 -10.38 15.47 16.97
N SER A 85 -11.01 15.84 18.09
CA SER A 85 -11.95 16.96 18.16
C SER A 85 -11.25 18.31 18.24
N ASN A 86 -9.96 18.34 18.58
CA ASN A 86 -9.17 19.56 18.49
C ASN A 86 -8.98 19.91 17.01
N PRO A 87 -9.61 20.98 16.50
CA PRO A 87 -9.29 21.45 15.17
C PRO A 87 -7.79 21.70 15.10
N PRO A 88 -7.11 21.38 13.99
CA PRO A 88 -5.68 21.65 13.87
C PRO A 88 -5.44 23.11 14.23
N THR A 89 -4.63 23.35 15.26
CA THR A 89 -4.40 24.68 15.85
C THR A 89 -3.74 25.65 14.86
N GLY A 90 -3.25 25.15 13.73
CA GLY A 90 -2.73 25.96 12.62
C GLY A 90 -3.59 25.88 11.37
N ALA A 91 -3.50 26.92 10.55
CA ALA A 91 -4.00 26.88 9.18
C ALA A 91 -3.45 25.63 8.46
N ARG A 92 -4.29 24.94 7.69
CA ARG A 92 -3.83 23.81 6.88
C ARG A 92 -2.70 24.30 5.97
N LEU A 93 -1.60 23.55 5.91
CA LEU A 93 -0.54 23.84 4.96
C LEU A 93 -1.11 23.66 3.54
N ILE A 94 -1.42 24.76 2.87
CA ILE A 94 -1.91 24.75 1.49
C ILE A 94 -0.70 24.52 0.59
N VAL A 95 -0.38 23.26 0.35
CA VAL A 95 0.74 22.86 -0.52
C VAL A 95 0.34 22.90 -1.99
N THR A 96 -0.95 22.75 -2.29
CA THR A 96 -1.48 22.71 -3.66
C THR A 96 -2.58 23.73 -3.83
N THR A 97 -2.51 24.50 -4.91
CA THR A 97 -3.54 25.45 -5.32
C THR A 97 -4.09 25.06 -6.69
N GLN A 98 -5.37 25.34 -6.93
CA GLN A 98 -5.95 25.23 -8.26
C GLN A 98 -6.06 26.62 -8.87
N VAL A 99 -5.37 26.83 -9.99
CA VAL A 99 -5.38 28.10 -10.73
C VAL A 99 -6.23 27.94 -11.97
N SER A 100 -7.22 28.82 -12.14
CA SER A 100 -8.11 28.85 -13.31
C SER A 100 -7.71 29.99 -14.23
N THR A 101 -7.31 29.66 -15.47
CA THR A 101 -6.92 30.63 -16.51
C THR A 101 -7.88 30.61 -17.71
N GLY A 102 -9.16 30.32 -17.48
CA GLY A 102 -10.18 30.23 -18.54
C GLY A 102 -10.31 28.87 -19.24
N GLY A 103 -9.67 27.83 -18.70
CA GLY A 103 -9.77 26.45 -19.17
C GLY A 103 -9.85 25.45 -18.00
N ARG A 104 -9.54 24.17 -18.23
CA ARG A 104 -9.46 23.17 -17.15
C ARG A 104 -8.48 23.65 -16.06
N PRO A 105 -8.89 23.77 -14.78
CA PRO A 105 -8.03 24.28 -13.72
C PRO A 105 -6.70 23.54 -13.64
N ARG A 106 -5.61 24.30 -13.53
CA ARG A 106 -4.27 23.76 -13.37
C ARG A 106 -3.99 23.61 -11.88
N ILE A 107 -3.47 22.45 -11.48
CA ILE A 107 -2.92 22.26 -10.14
C ILE A 107 -1.50 22.83 -10.14
N GLU A 108 -1.24 23.75 -9.22
CA GLU A 108 0.08 24.26 -8.86
C GLU A 108 0.48 23.72 -7.49
N ILE A 109 1.78 23.54 -7.29
CA ILE A 109 2.36 22.97 -6.08
C ILE A 109 3.42 23.95 -5.60
N ASP A 110 3.46 24.26 -4.31
CA ASP A 110 4.52 25.10 -3.74
C ASP A 110 5.92 24.54 -4.10
N PRO A 111 6.78 25.32 -4.79
CA PRO A 111 8.05 24.81 -5.30
C PRO A 111 9.02 24.43 -4.18
N ALA A 112 9.02 25.16 -3.06
CA ALA A 112 9.89 24.87 -1.92
C ALA A 112 9.53 23.53 -1.27
N PHE A 113 8.25 23.30 -1.01
CA PHE A 113 7.76 22.03 -0.49
C PHE A 113 7.97 20.89 -1.49
N LEU A 114 7.73 21.11 -2.79
CA LEU A 114 7.94 20.09 -3.82
C LEU A 114 9.41 19.65 -3.90
N SER A 115 10.34 20.61 -3.85
CA SER A 115 11.78 20.34 -3.82
C SER A 115 12.14 19.43 -2.64
N HIS A 116 11.70 19.78 -1.43
CA HIS A 116 11.95 18.97 -0.24
C HIS A 116 11.28 17.59 -0.31
N ALA A 117 10.05 17.51 -0.82
CA ALA A 117 9.33 16.24 -0.95
C ALA A 117 10.03 15.27 -1.93
N LEU A 118 10.65 15.80 -3.00
CA LEU A 118 11.36 15.02 -4.01
C LEU A 118 12.68 14.43 -3.47
N THR A 119 13.31 15.02 -2.46
CA THR A 119 14.49 14.42 -1.81
C THR A 119 14.13 13.19 -0.97
N LEU A 120 12.90 13.17 -0.42
CA LEU A 120 12.43 12.11 0.46
C LEU A 120 11.77 10.94 -0.30
N ARG A 121 11.01 11.23 -1.36
CA ARG A 121 10.19 10.21 -2.05
C ARG A 121 10.09 10.45 -3.55
N ARG A 122 9.91 9.36 -4.30
CA ARG A 122 9.62 9.41 -5.74
C ARG A 122 8.22 9.98 -6.02
N PRO A 123 8.00 10.66 -7.18
CA PRO A 123 6.72 11.31 -7.52
C PRO A 123 5.47 10.42 -7.40
N THR A 124 5.60 9.11 -7.64
CA THR A 124 4.49 8.14 -7.49
C THR A 124 3.95 8.03 -6.07
N HIS A 125 4.82 8.16 -5.06
CA HIS A 125 4.44 8.05 -3.65
C HIS A 125 3.99 9.38 -3.04
N LEU A 126 4.19 10.49 -3.76
CA LEU A 126 3.85 11.83 -3.31
C LEU A 126 2.38 12.21 -3.54
N ARG A 127 1.63 11.39 -4.31
CA ARG A 127 0.21 11.62 -4.62
C ARG A 127 -0.66 11.82 -3.38
N VAL A 128 -0.39 11.10 -2.30
CA VAL A 128 -1.16 11.18 -1.05
C VAL A 128 -0.95 12.52 -0.34
N ILE A 129 0.25 13.11 -0.48
CA ILE A 129 0.63 14.37 0.18
C ILE A 129 0.01 15.55 -0.57
N PHE A 130 0.03 15.53 -1.90
CA PHE A 130 -0.45 16.62 -2.76
C PHE A 130 -1.94 16.52 -3.10
N GLY A 131 -2.79 16.15 -2.14
CA GLY A 131 -4.25 16.17 -2.30
C GLY A 131 -4.77 15.32 -3.46
N GLY A 132 -4.06 14.24 -3.82
CA GLY A 132 -4.44 13.35 -4.92
C GLY A 132 -3.88 13.72 -6.30
N ALA A 133 -3.03 14.76 -6.40
CA ALA A 133 -2.36 15.12 -7.65
C ALA A 133 -1.62 13.91 -8.25
N SER A 134 -1.83 13.68 -9.55
CA SER A 134 -1.23 12.53 -10.22
C SER A 134 0.31 12.64 -10.27
N ALA A 135 1.01 11.50 -10.32
CA ALA A 135 2.47 11.49 -10.47
C ALA A 135 2.94 12.26 -11.72
N ARG A 136 2.12 12.27 -12.79
CA ARG A 136 2.37 13.04 -14.01
C ARG A 136 2.28 14.54 -13.74
N THR A 137 1.28 15.00 -12.98
CA THR A 137 1.13 16.40 -12.58
C THR A 137 2.31 16.85 -11.72
N ILE A 138 2.70 16.04 -10.73
CA ILE A 138 3.83 16.32 -9.84
C ILE A 138 5.13 16.43 -10.65
N ARG A 139 5.39 15.48 -11.55
CA ARG A 139 6.57 15.52 -12.43
C ARG A 139 6.55 16.74 -13.36
N ARG A 140 5.40 17.10 -13.93
CA ARG A 140 5.27 18.30 -14.76
C ARG A 140 5.64 19.56 -13.99
N CYS A 141 5.08 19.77 -12.80
CA CYS A 141 5.43 20.93 -11.97
C CYS A 141 6.91 20.93 -11.58
N ALA A 142 7.49 19.76 -11.26
CA ALA A 142 8.91 19.65 -10.97
C ALA A 142 9.80 20.05 -12.17
N LEU A 143 9.41 19.68 -13.40
CA LEU A 143 10.09 20.11 -14.63
C LEU A 143 9.97 21.62 -14.85
N GLU A 144 8.76 22.18 -14.65
CA GLU A 144 8.50 23.61 -14.82
C GLU A 144 9.28 24.49 -13.82
N TYR A 145 9.53 23.98 -12.61
CA TYR A 145 10.36 24.64 -11.60
C TYR A 145 11.85 24.32 -11.71
N GLY A 146 12.29 23.53 -12.69
CA GLY A 146 13.70 23.15 -12.85
C GLY A 146 14.25 22.26 -11.72
N LEU A 147 13.37 21.53 -11.01
CA LEU A 147 13.75 20.64 -9.90
C LEU A 147 14.17 19.25 -10.38
N VAL A 148 13.80 18.88 -11.60
CA VAL A 148 14.09 17.58 -12.21
C VAL A 148 14.47 17.82 -13.66
N GLU A 149 15.46 17.09 -14.16
CA GLU A 149 15.83 17.13 -15.57
C GLU A 149 14.76 16.45 -16.46
N PRO A 150 14.50 17.01 -17.66
CA PRO A 150 13.73 16.32 -18.69
C PRO A 150 14.25 14.89 -18.92
N GLY A 151 13.33 13.95 -19.12
CA GLY A 151 13.72 12.59 -19.50
C GLY A 151 14.33 12.58 -20.91
N GLN A 152 15.13 11.55 -21.21
CA GLN A 152 15.59 11.31 -22.57
C GLN A 152 14.40 11.25 -23.55
N PRO A 153 14.54 11.77 -24.76
CA PRO A 153 13.47 11.75 -25.74
C PRO A 153 13.09 10.31 -26.10
N VAL A 154 11.81 10.11 -26.43
CA VAL A 154 11.26 8.78 -26.78
C VAL A 154 11.89 8.25 -28.07
N TYR A 155 12.30 9.13 -28.98
CA TYR A 155 13.07 8.78 -30.15
C TYR A 155 14.11 9.85 -30.47
N THR A 156 15.15 9.46 -31.20
CA THR A 156 16.15 10.35 -31.76
C THR A 156 16.20 10.13 -33.26
N ASP A 157 16.15 11.22 -34.02
CA ASP A 157 16.27 11.20 -35.47
C ASP A 157 17.74 11.43 -35.82
N THR A 158 18.34 10.50 -36.55
CA THR A 158 19.74 10.52 -36.97
C THR A 158 19.81 10.66 -38.49
N PRO A 159 20.36 11.76 -39.04
CA PRO A 159 20.50 11.92 -40.47
C PRO A 159 21.55 10.94 -41.01
N GLN A 160 21.24 10.24 -42.09
CA GLN A 160 22.12 9.30 -42.78
C GLN A 160 22.85 10.00 -43.94
N PRO A 161 24.03 9.51 -44.39
CA PRO A 161 24.78 10.10 -45.50
C PRO A 161 24.04 10.15 -46.84
N ASP A 162 23.02 9.30 -47.03
CA ASP A 162 22.17 9.26 -48.22
C ASP A 162 21.04 10.31 -48.22
N GLY A 163 20.97 11.14 -47.18
CA GLY A 163 19.93 12.15 -46.99
C GLY A 163 18.64 11.61 -46.34
N SER A 164 18.57 10.32 -46.00
CA SER A 164 17.46 9.75 -45.24
C SER A 164 17.56 10.05 -43.74
N VAL A 165 16.46 9.91 -43.01
CA VAL A 165 16.41 10.09 -41.55
C VAL A 165 16.09 8.76 -40.89
N SER A 166 17.03 8.24 -40.09
CA SER A 166 16.82 7.03 -39.29
C SER A 166 16.31 7.40 -37.90
N ARG A 167 15.14 6.88 -37.53
CA ARG A 167 14.50 7.11 -36.23
C ARG A 167 14.80 5.98 -35.26
N THR A 168 15.55 6.27 -34.20
CA THR A 168 15.86 5.32 -33.13
C THR A 168 14.95 5.56 -31.94
N TYR A 169 14.12 4.58 -31.57
CA TYR A 169 13.22 4.66 -30.42
C TYR A 169 13.92 4.18 -29.14
N THR A 170 13.90 5.01 -28.09
CA THR A 170 14.37 4.67 -26.75
C THR A 170 13.25 3.98 -25.99
N SER A 171 13.28 2.66 -25.92
CA SER A 171 12.35 1.91 -25.07
C SER A 171 12.80 2.00 -23.62
N THR A 172 11.93 2.49 -22.73
CA THR A 172 12.16 2.44 -21.27
C THR A 172 11.92 1.04 -20.69
N SER A 173 11.36 0.13 -21.49
CA SER A 173 11.13 -1.25 -21.08
C SER A 173 12.39 -2.08 -21.30
N ALA A 174 12.76 -2.91 -20.32
CA ALA A 174 13.89 -3.83 -20.44
C ALA A 174 13.78 -4.66 -21.74
N PRO A 175 14.90 -4.96 -22.42
CA PRO A 175 14.88 -5.74 -23.65
C PRO A 175 14.20 -7.10 -23.41
N VAL A 176 13.57 -7.62 -24.47
CA VAL A 176 13.02 -8.98 -24.44
C VAL A 176 14.18 -9.96 -24.25
N SER A 177 14.00 -10.93 -23.35
CA SER A 177 15.04 -11.90 -23.02
C SER A 177 15.39 -12.74 -24.25
N THR A 178 16.68 -12.93 -24.50
CA THR A 178 17.23 -13.76 -25.59
C THR A 178 17.26 -15.26 -25.24
N ILE A 179 16.52 -15.68 -24.21
CA ILE A 179 16.48 -17.09 -23.80
C ILE A 179 15.86 -17.93 -24.91
N THR A 180 16.46 -19.09 -25.12
CA THR A 180 15.98 -20.09 -26.07
C THR A 180 14.67 -20.70 -25.57
N ASP A 181 13.97 -21.38 -26.47
CA ASP A 181 12.72 -22.05 -26.15
C ASP A 181 12.94 -23.23 -25.18
N ASP A 182 14.03 -23.99 -25.31
CA ASP A 182 14.38 -25.09 -24.41
C ASP A 182 14.73 -24.60 -23.00
N GLU A 183 15.48 -23.50 -22.89
CA GLU A 183 15.78 -22.86 -21.60
C GLU A 183 14.50 -22.33 -20.93
N LEU A 184 13.57 -21.77 -21.72
CA LEU A 184 12.29 -21.31 -21.22
C LEU A 184 11.46 -22.48 -20.69
N ASP A 185 11.37 -23.59 -21.44
CA ASP A 185 10.65 -24.79 -21.03
C ASP A 185 11.23 -25.36 -19.73
N PHE A 186 12.56 -25.46 -19.62
CA PHE A 186 13.24 -25.87 -18.40
C PHE A 186 12.89 -24.98 -17.19
N MET A 187 12.94 -23.65 -17.36
CA MET A 187 12.58 -22.71 -16.29
C MET A 187 11.10 -22.84 -15.88
N LEU A 188 10.21 -23.07 -16.84
CA LEU A 188 8.77 -23.27 -16.57
C LEU A 188 8.54 -24.55 -15.77
N THR A 189 9.20 -25.66 -16.14
CA THR A 189 9.12 -26.93 -15.41
C THR A 189 9.59 -26.76 -13.97
N GLU A 190 10.72 -26.06 -13.75
CA GLU A 190 11.23 -25.79 -12.41
C GLU A 190 10.27 -24.93 -11.57
N ILE A 191 9.65 -23.90 -12.17
CA ILE A 191 8.66 -23.06 -11.48
C ILE A 191 7.42 -23.88 -11.09
N LEU A 192 6.90 -24.70 -12.01
CA LEU A 192 5.69 -25.50 -11.79
C LEU A 192 5.93 -26.66 -10.81
N ARG A 193 7.16 -27.18 -10.73
CA ARG A 193 7.55 -28.16 -9.72
C ARG A 193 7.40 -27.60 -8.30
N ILE A 194 7.76 -26.34 -8.09
CA ILE A 194 7.67 -25.68 -6.78
C ILE A 194 6.25 -25.14 -6.54
N PHE A 195 5.62 -24.60 -7.58
CA PHE A 195 4.30 -23.99 -7.50
C PHE A 195 3.35 -24.54 -8.58
N PRO A 196 2.77 -25.73 -8.38
CA PRO A 196 1.96 -26.41 -9.40
C PRO A 196 0.74 -25.61 -9.87
N ASN A 197 0.20 -24.76 -9.00
CA ASN A 197 -1.02 -23.97 -9.27
C ASN A 197 -0.73 -22.56 -9.83
N PHE A 198 0.51 -22.26 -10.25
CA PHE A 198 0.82 -20.96 -10.83
C PHE A 198 0.20 -20.80 -12.22
N GLY A 199 -0.68 -19.80 -12.36
CA GLY A 199 -1.16 -19.35 -13.66
C GLY A 199 -0.11 -18.55 -14.44
N ARG A 200 -0.34 -18.36 -15.75
CA ARG A 200 0.57 -17.66 -16.68
C ARG A 200 1.04 -16.27 -16.20
N SER A 201 0.17 -15.52 -15.50
CA SER A 201 0.52 -14.21 -14.93
C SER A 201 1.58 -14.32 -13.84
N MET A 202 1.47 -15.34 -12.97
CA MET A 202 2.42 -15.59 -11.88
C MET A 202 3.77 -16.07 -12.42
N ILE A 203 3.74 -16.93 -13.45
CA ILE A 203 4.96 -17.37 -14.16
C ILE A 203 5.67 -16.20 -14.81
N SER A 204 4.94 -15.35 -15.54
CA SER A 204 5.51 -14.12 -16.12
C SER A 204 6.12 -13.21 -15.05
N GLY A 205 5.47 -13.07 -13.89
CA GLY A 205 6.01 -12.36 -12.73
C GLY A 205 7.29 -12.99 -12.18
N ARG A 206 7.35 -14.32 -12.07
CA ARG A 206 8.50 -15.07 -11.58
C ARG A 206 9.70 -14.98 -12.54
N LEU A 207 9.47 -15.14 -13.84
CA LEU A 207 10.49 -14.93 -14.88
C LEU A 207 11.03 -13.50 -14.84
N LYS A 208 10.15 -12.50 -14.68
CA LYS A 208 10.56 -11.10 -14.55
C LYS A 208 11.41 -10.86 -13.30
N ALA A 209 11.07 -11.50 -12.18
CA ALA A 209 11.87 -11.43 -10.96
C ALA A 209 13.24 -12.09 -11.11
N ALA A 210 13.36 -13.09 -11.99
CA ALA A 210 14.63 -13.72 -12.38
C ALA A 210 15.40 -12.91 -13.45
N GLY A 211 14.92 -11.73 -13.86
CA GLY A 211 15.57 -10.89 -14.86
C GLY A 211 15.16 -11.16 -16.31
N HIS A 212 14.26 -12.13 -16.55
CA HIS A 212 13.81 -12.48 -17.89
C HIS A 212 12.49 -11.78 -18.24
N ARG A 213 12.51 -10.97 -19.30
CA ARG A 213 11.29 -10.41 -19.89
C ARG A 213 10.85 -11.25 -21.09
N VAL A 214 9.90 -12.15 -20.86
CA VAL A 214 9.37 -13.06 -21.89
C VAL A 214 7.96 -12.60 -22.30
N PRO A 215 7.65 -12.46 -23.61
CA PRO A 215 6.29 -12.18 -24.08
C PRO A 215 5.31 -13.26 -23.62
N ARG A 216 4.08 -12.84 -23.29
CA ARG A 216 3.05 -13.77 -22.80
C ARG A 216 2.71 -14.86 -23.82
N ASP A 217 2.81 -14.55 -25.11
CA ASP A 217 2.52 -15.51 -26.18
C ASP A 217 3.57 -16.62 -26.26
N ARG A 218 4.86 -16.30 -25.99
CA ARG A 218 5.91 -17.33 -25.87
C ARG A 218 5.65 -18.25 -24.68
N ILE A 219 5.29 -17.69 -23.52
CA ILE A 219 4.92 -18.49 -22.34
C ILE A 219 3.71 -19.38 -22.66
N ALA A 220 2.71 -18.87 -23.38
CA ALA A 220 1.54 -19.65 -23.76
C ALA A 220 1.87 -20.78 -24.75
N ALA A 221 2.80 -20.56 -25.68
CA ALA A 221 3.25 -21.57 -26.63
C ALA A 221 3.99 -22.73 -25.95
N CYS A 222 4.75 -22.47 -24.87
CA CYS A 222 5.43 -23.52 -24.09
C CYS A 222 4.46 -24.51 -23.42
N TYR A 223 3.25 -24.09 -23.07
CA TYR A 223 2.24 -24.99 -22.49
C TYR A 223 1.62 -25.97 -23.49
N LEU A 224 1.80 -25.74 -24.79
CA LEU A 224 1.22 -26.57 -25.85
C LEU A 224 2.21 -27.62 -26.38
N ARG A 225 3.43 -27.66 -25.85
CA ARG A 225 4.47 -28.65 -26.18
C ARG A 225 4.51 -29.72 -25.10
#